data_AF-A0A1W9VHP0-F1
#
_entry.id   AF-A0A1W9VHP0-F1
#
_cell.length_a   1.000
_cell.length_b   1.000
_cell.length_c   1.000
_cell.angle_alpha   90.00
_cell.angle_beta   90.00
_cell.angle_gamma   90.00
#
_symmetry.space_group_name_H-M   'P 1'
#
loop_
_entity.id
_entity.type
_entity.pdbx_description
1 polymer ?
#
loop_
_entity_poly.entity_id
_entity_poly.type
_entity_poly.pdbx_seq_one_letter_code
_entity_poly.pdbx_strand_id
1 'polypeptide(L)'
;MLGGCPLEKITGRDWIYDFCALASQKKLRIYILAGKPGVVQHANANLTQQFPDLKIVGWHNGYLDKDSRTHVLQSIKETNADVLFVGMGAPFQEQWIAKHREEISAPVCWGVGALFDYVAGQEPPVPGWLEYLALEWLWRLVVDPLGKWRRYLVGNPLFLYRLFRRLLTGK
;
A
#
# COMPACT_ATOMS: atom_id res chain seq x y z
N MET A 1 -23.58 -0.85 7.80
CA MET A 1 -24.19 -2.17 7.94
C MET A 1 -24.47 -2.74 6.55
N LEU A 2 -23.89 -3.89 6.22
CA LEU A 2 -24.36 -4.74 5.12
C LEU A 2 -25.17 -5.85 5.79
N GLY A 3 -26.47 -5.91 5.55
CA GLY A 3 -27.35 -6.95 6.14
C GLY A 3 -27.51 -6.90 7.67
N GLY A 4 -27.32 -5.75 8.33
CA GLY A 4 -27.51 -5.61 9.78
C GLY A 4 -26.28 -5.91 10.64
N CYS A 5 -25.16 -6.34 10.05
CA CYS A 5 -23.91 -6.51 10.78
C CYS A 5 -23.12 -5.18 10.86
N PRO A 6 -22.56 -4.83 12.03
CA PRO A 6 -21.60 -3.75 12.13
C PRO A 6 -20.38 -4.09 11.25
N LEU A 7 -19.98 -3.14 10.41
CA LEU A 7 -18.79 -3.27 9.58
C LEU A 7 -17.64 -2.62 10.33
N GLU A 8 -16.59 -3.40 10.59
CA GLU A 8 -15.35 -2.87 11.13
C GLU A 8 -14.48 -2.34 10.00
N LYS A 9 -13.83 -1.21 10.26
CA LYS A 9 -12.86 -0.64 9.33
C LYS A 9 -11.57 -1.44 9.45
N ILE A 10 -11.13 -2.04 8.33
CA ILE A 10 -9.83 -2.70 8.24
C ILE A 10 -8.99 -1.94 7.23
N THR A 11 -7.73 -1.67 7.58
CA THR A 11 -6.76 -1.08 6.67
C THR A 11 -5.56 -2.01 6.45
N GLY A 12 -4.85 -1.83 5.35
CA GLY A 12 -3.59 -2.57 5.12
C GLY A 12 -2.53 -2.32 6.20
N ARG A 13 -2.60 -1.17 6.90
CA ARG A 13 -1.74 -0.86 8.03
C ARG A 13 -2.01 -1.78 9.22
N ASP A 14 -3.27 -2.07 9.48
CA ASP A 14 -3.66 -2.93 10.61
C ASP A 14 -3.25 -4.37 10.31
N TRP A 15 -3.40 -4.77 9.04
CA TRP A 15 -3.24 -6.17 8.65
C TRP A 15 -1.81 -6.61 8.32
N ILE A 16 -0.86 -5.68 8.06
CA ILE A 16 0.49 -6.04 7.62
C ILE A 16 1.26 -6.86 8.68
N TYR A 17 1.11 -6.54 9.96
CA TYR A 17 1.83 -7.22 11.04
C TYR A 17 1.30 -8.64 11.26
N ASP A 18 -0.02 -8.82 11.24
CA ASP A 18 -0.66 -10.14 11.30
C ASP A 18 -0.28 -10.99 10.09
N PHE A 19 -0.27 -10.37 8.90
CA PHE A 19 0.18 -11.03 7.68
C PHE A 19 1.65 -11.47 7.80
N CYS A 20 2.55 -10.60 8.29
CA CYS A 20 3.96 -10.94 8.47
C CYS A 20 4.14 -12.09 9.48
N ALA A 21 3.41 -12.07 10.60
CA ALA A 21 3.44 -13.16 11.57
C ALA A 21 3.03 -14.50 10.94
N LEU A 22 1.94 -14.51 10.17
CA LEU A 22 1.48 -15.70 9.44
C LEU A 22 2.49 -16.12 8.36
N ALA A 23 3.05 -15.17 7.62
CA ALA A 23 4.02 -15.40 6.56
C ALA A 23 5.31 -16.03 7.11
N SER A 24 5.80 -15.58 8.27
CA SER A 24 6.92 -16.20 8.98
C SER A 24 6.62 -17.66 9.33
N GLN A 25 5.46 -17.95 9.92
CA GLN A 25 5.05 -19.32 10.27
C GLN A 25 4.95 -20.24 9.03
N LYS A 26 4.38 -19.71 7.94
CA LYS A 26 4.20 -20.42 6.67
C LYS A 26 5.45 -20.40 5.78
N LYS A 27 6.51 -19.70 6.20
CA LYS A 27 7.77 -19.50 5.47
C LYS A 27 7.56 -18.96 4.06
N LEU A 28 6.57 -18.09 3.88
CA LEU A 28 6.27 -17.44 2.60
C LEU A 28 7.41 -16.50 2.21
N ARG A 29 7.77 -16.52 0.93
CA ARG A 29 8.77 -15.63 0.33
C ARG A 29 8.10 -14.37 -0.17
N ILE A 30 8.50 -13.24 0.40
CA ILE A 30 7.91 -11.94 0.13
C ILE A 30 8.88 -11.12 -0.71
N TYR A 31 8.37 -10.51 -1.78
CA TYR A 31 9.06 -9.47 -2.53
C TYR A 31 8.35 -8.13 -2.36
N ILE A 32 9.11 -7.07 -2.12
CA ILE A 32 8.56 -5.72 -1.89
C ILE A 32 8.96 -4.78 -3.03
N LEU A 33 7.99 -4.32 -3.81
CA LEU A 33 8.16 -3.27 -4.82
C LEU A 33 7.38 -2.02 -4.41
N ALA A 34 8.00 -1.07 -3.69
CA ALA A 34 7.24 0.04 -3.12
C ALA A 34 8.06 1.31 -2.87
N GLY A 35 7.36 2.43 -2.72
CA GLY A 35 7.90 3.66 -2.16
C GLY A 35 9.03 4.32 -2.97
N LYS A 36 9.53 5.43 -2.43
CA LYS A 36 10.71 6.14 -2.96
C LYS A 36 12.00 5.39 -2.62
N PRO A 37 13.12 5.70 -3.30
CA PRO A 37 14.44 5.22 -2.87
C PRO A 37 14.65 5.48 -1.36
N GLY A 38 15.05 4.45 -0.62
CA GLY A 38 15.25 4.50 0.84
C GLY A 38 14.08 3.94 1.66
N VAL A 39 12.84 4.02 1.16
CA VAL A 39 11.65 3.57 1.92
C VAL A 39 11.66 2.07 2.14
N VAL A 40 11.87 1.28 1.08
CA VAL A 40 11.84 -0.19 1.17
C VAL A 40 12.99 -0.76 1.98
N GLN A 41 14.14 -0.08 1.99
CA GLN A 41 15.29 -0.45 2.82
C GLN A 41 14.94 -0.36 4.30
N HIS A 42 14.37 0.77 4.74
CA HIS A 42 13.94 0.96 6.12
C HIS A 42 12.78 0.04 6.49
N ALA A 43 11.79 -0.13 5.60
CA ALA A 43 10.69 -1.05 5.86
C ALA A 43 11.17 -2.50 6.01
N ASN A 44 12.09 -2.96 5.13
CA ASN A 44 12.70 -4.28 5.25
C ASN A 44 13.44 -4.46 6.57
N ALA A 45 14.23 -3.46 6.99
CA ALA A 45 14.94 -3.49 8.27
C ALA A 45 13.96 -3.59 9.45
N ASN A 46 12.92 -2.76 9.47
CA ASN A 46 11.92 -2.76 10.54
C ASN A 46 11.16 -4.10 10.62
N LEU A 47 10.72 -4.64 9.47
CA LEU A 47 10.01 -5.91 9.42
C LEU A 47 10.90 -7.08 9.83
N THR A 48 12.16 -7.10 9.40
CA THR A 48 13.09 -8.19 9.75
C THR A 48 13.48 -8.13 11.23
N GLN A 49 13.59 -6.92 11.80
CA GLN A 49 13.82 -6.74 13.23
C GLN A 49 12.63 -7.25 14.05
N GLN A 50 11.40 -6.98 13.61
CA GLN A 50 10.18 -7.39 14.32
C GLN A 50 9.84 -8.87 14.11
N PHE A 51 10.13 -9.41 12.94
CA PHE A 51 9.86 -10.80 12.55
C PHE A 51 11.13 -11.46 11.97
N PRO A 52 12.03 -11.98 12.82
CA PRO A 52 13.31 -12.55 12.37
C PRO A 52 13.17 -13.73 11.38
N ASP A 53 12.06 -14.47 11.46
CA ASP A 53 11.77 -15.61 10.58
C ASP A 53 11.08 -15.20 9.26
N LEU A 54 10.79 -13.91 9.06
CA LEU A 54 10.16 -13.41 7.85
C LEU A 54 11.12 -13.49 6.66
N LYS A 55 10.70 -14.15 5.58
CA LYS A 55 11.52 -14.28 4.38
C LYS A 55 11.23 -13.18 3.37
N ILE A 56 11.88 -12.04 3.52
CA ILE A 56 11.93 -11.02 2.48
C ILE A 56 13.03 -11.40 1.49
N VAL A 57 12.66 -11.95 0.34
CA VAL A 57 13.59 -12.52 -0.64
C VAL A 57 14.13 -11.50 -1.64
N GLY A 58 13.52 -10.32 -1.69
CA GLY A 58 13.97 -9.22 -2.52
C GLY A 58 13.14 -7.97 -2.30
N TRP A 59 13.69 -6.83 -2.67
CA TRP A 59 12.98 -5.56 -2.62
C TRP A 59 13.52 -4.59 -3.66
N HIS A 60 12.66 -3.69 -4.12
CA HIS A 60 13.03 -2.59 -5.01
C HIS A 60 12.10 -1.39 -4.78
N ASN A 61 12.58 -0.19 -5.09
CA ASN A 61 11.74 1.00 -5.01
C ASN A 61 10.69 1.02 -6.14
N GLY A 62 9.57 1.71 -5.93
CA GLY A 62 8.45 1.77 -6.88
C GLY A 62 8.66 2.65 -8.11
N TYR A 63 9.81 3.33 -8.24
CA TYR A 63 10.10 4.25 -9.35
C TYR A 63 10.92 3.52 -10.40
N LEU A 64 10.23 2.94 -11.38
CA LEU A 64 10.83 2.10 -12.42
C LEU A 64 10.97 2.84 -13.75
N ASP A 65 12.19 2.93 -14.25
CA ASP A 65 12.49 3.17 -15.67
C ASP A 65 12.39 1.86 -16.48
N LYS A 66 12.87 1.84 -17.73
CA LYS A 66 12.81 0.64 -18.57
C LYS A 66 13.77 -0.46 -18.08
N ASP A 67 15.00 -0.09 -17.75
CA ASP A 67 16.05 -1.05 -17.41
C ASP A 67 15.82 -1.67 -16.02
N SER A 68 15.49 -0.83 -15.04
CA SER A 68 15.12 -1.27 -13.69
C SER A 68 13.88 -2.16 -13.70
N ARG A 69 12.94 -1.96 -14.62
CA ARG A 69 11.76 -2.82 -14.73
C ARG A 69 12.12 -4.24 -15.15
N THR A 70 12.94 -4.40 -16.20
CA THR A 70 13.40 -5.72 -16.64
C THR A 70 14.17 -6.41 -15.52
N HIS A 71 15.03 -5.66 -14.83
CA HIS A 71 15.76 -6.18 -13.68
C HIS A 71 14.83 -6.63 -12.53
N VAL A 72 13.80 -5.85 -12.20
CA VAL A 72 12.83 -6.20 -11.15
C VAL A 72 12.04 -7.45 -11.50
N LEU A 73 11.54 -7.58 -12.72
CA LEU A 73 10.80 -8.77 -13.15
C LEU A 73 11.69 -10.03 -13.09
N GLN A 74 12.94 -9.91 -13.54
CA GLN A 74 13.91 -10.99 -13.45
C GLN A 74 14.22 -11.35 -11.98
N SER A 75 14.42 -10.36 -11.12
CA SER A 75 14.68 -10.57 -9.70
C SER A 75 13.50 -11.25 -8.99
N ILE A 76 12.25 -10.87 -9.29
CA ILE A 76 11.05 -11.54 -8.75
C ILE A 76 11.02 -13.01 -9.18
N LYS A 77 11.43 -13.31 -10.43
CA LYS A 77 11.52 -14.68 -10.95
C LYS A 77 12.59 -15.50 -10.25
N GLU A 78 13.80 -14.98 -10.11
CA GLU A 78 14.95 -15.67 -9.50
C GLU A 78 14.73 -15.96 -8.01
N THR A 79 14.15 -15.00 -7.30
CA THR A 79 13.82 -15.12 -5.87
C THR A 79 12.65 -16.07 -5.61
N ASN A 80 11.92 -16.44 -6.66
CA ASN A 80 10.72 -17.26 -6.61
C ASN A 80 9.71 -16.73 -5.58
N ALA A 81 9.43 -15.42 -5.58
CA ALA A 81 8.53 -14.85 -4.57
C ALA A 81 7.13 -15.50 -4.59
N ASP A 82 6.57 -15.79 -3.41
CA ASP A 82 5.20 -16.30 -3.26
C ASP A 82 4.19 -15.14 -3.22
N VAL A 83 4.62 -14.00 -2.65
CA VAL A 83 3.81 -12.78 -2.56
C VAL A 83 4.62 -11.58 -3.02
N LEU A 84 4.10 -10.85 -4.00
CA LEU A 84 4.62 -9.57 -4.45
C LEU A 84 3.76 -8.44 -3.89
N PHE A 85 4.33 -7.62 -3.02
CA PHE A 85 3.72 -6.36 -2.64
C PHE A 85 4.07 -5.25 -3.62
N VAL A 86 3.08 -4.45 -4.01
CA VAL A 86 3.25 -3.33 -4.93
C VAL A 86 2.71 -2.05 -4.30
N GLY A 87 3.61 -1.15 -3.93
CA GLY A 87 3.30 0.14 -3.29
C GLY A 87 3.72 1.32 -4.16
N MET A 88 3.11 1.46 -5.33
CA MET A 88 3.39 2.55 -6.29
C MET A 88 2.28 3.61 -6.34
N GLY A 89 1.22 3.41 -5.56
CA GLY A 89 0.04 4.26 -5.54
C GLY A 89 -0.95 3.93 -6.66
N ALA A 90 -2.23 4.16 -6.39
CA ALA A 90 -3.29 3.99 -7.37
C ALA A 90 -3.34 5.20 -8.33
N PRO A 91 -3.63 4.99 -9.63
CA PRO A 91 -3.93 3.70 -10.27
C PRO A 91 -2.69 2.97 -10.84
N PHE A 92 -1.49 3.51 -10.64
CA PHE A 92 -0.27 3.03 -11.29
C PHE A 92 0.10 1.61 -10.89
N GLN A 93 -0.07 1.25 -9.61
CA GLN A 93 0.21 -0.10 -9.13
C GLN A 93 -0.69 -1.16 -9.81
N GLU A 94 -2.00 -0.88 -9.95
CA GLU A 94 -2.93 -1.82 -10.58
C GLU A 94 -2.63 -1.94 -12.08
N GLN A 95 -2.35 -0.83 -12.74
CA GLN A 95 -1.99 -0.82 -14.17
C GLN A 95 -0.69 -1.57 -14.43
N TRP A 96 0.32 -1.41 -13.57
CA TRP A 96 1.59 -2.11 -13.72
C TRP A 96 1.44 -3.61 -13.49
N ILE A 97 0.71 -4.02 -12.45
CA ILE A 97 0.41 -5.45 -12.19
C ILE A 97 -0.33 -6.04 -13.39
N ALA A 98 -1.38 -5.38 -13.88
CA ALA A 98 -2.16 -5.86 -15.02
C ALA A 98 -1.30 -5.98 -16.28
N LYS A 99 -0.46 -4.97 -16.55
CA LYS A 99 0.41 -4.94 -17.73
C LYS A 99 1.47 -6.05 -17.72
N HIS A 100 2.02 -6.37 -16.56
CA HIS A 100 3.14 -7.31 -16.42
C HIS A 100 2.72 -8.65 -15.82
N ARG A 101 1.42 -8.96 -15.78
CA ARG A 101 0.91 -10.14 -15.09
C ARG A 101 1.54 -11.43 -15.59
N GLU A 102 1.72 -11.57 -16.90
CA GLU A 102 2.32 -12.78 -17.50
C GLU A 102 3.82 -12.92 -17.19
N GLU A 103 4.50 -11.81 -16.89
CA GLU A 103 5.93 -11.78 -16.57
C GLU A 103 6.21 -11.96 -15.07
N ILE A 104 5.25 -11.57 -14.21
CA ILE A 104 5.37 -11.71 -12.76
C ILE A 104 5.18 -13.17 -12.35
N SER A 105 6.26 -13.82 -11.90
CA SER A 105 6.23 -15.21 -11.43
C SER A 105 5.45 -15.41 -10.12
N ALA A 106 5.31 -14.37 -9.30
CA ALA A 106 4.61 -14.47 -8.03
C ALA A 106 3.12 -14.78 -8.24
N PRO A 107 2.54 -15.78 -7.55
CA PRO A 107 1.13 -16.13 -7.70
C PRO A 107 0.21 -15.07 -7.10
N VAL A 108 0.64 -14.40 -6.03
CA VAL A 108 -0.12 -13.34 -5.37
C VAL A 108 0.55 -11.98 -5.59
N CYS A 109 -0.20 -11.03 -6.16
CA CYS A 109 0.19 -9.63 -6.27
C CYS A 109 -0.76 -8.78 -5.43
N TRP A 110 -0.23 -8.01 -4.49
CA TRP A 110 -1.04 -7.17 -3.62
C TRP A 110 -0.63 -5.70 -3.75
N GLY A 111 -1.52 -4.91 -4.36
CA GLY A 111 -1.42 -3.45 -4.40
C GLY A 111 -1.72 -2.86 -3.02
N VAL A 112 -0.73 -2.20 -2.40
CA VAL A 112 -0.81 -1.71 -1.02
C VAL A 112 -0.65 -0.19 -0.87
N GLY A 113 -0.43 0.53 -1.97
CA GLY A 113 -0.27 1.98 -1.93
C GLY A 113 0.89 2.40 -1.03
N ALA A 114 0.64 3.36 -0.14
CA ALA A 114 1.63 3.94 0.76
C ALA A 114 1.91 3.12 2.03
N LEU A 115 1.56 1.83 2.06
CA LEU A 115 1.74 0.98 3.24
C LEU A 115 3.20 0.95 3.71
N PHE A 116 4.16 0.86 2.79
CA PHE A 116 5.58 0.78 3.16
C PHE A 116 6.17 2.11 3.61
N ASP A 117 5.57 3.25 3.26
CA ASP A 117 5.94 4.54 3.84
C ASP A 117 5.62 4.55 5.35
N TYR A 118 4.51 3.93 5.76
CA TYR A 118 4.18 3.72 7.17
C TYR A 118 5.12 2.73 7.85
N VAL A 119 5.36 1.56 7.24
CA VAL A 119 6.25 0.53 7.82
C VAL A 119 7.68 1.05 7.96
N ALA A 120 8.14 1.89 7.04
CA ALA A 120 9.43 2.57 7.10
C ALA A 120 9.51 3.69 8.15
N GLY A 121 8.39 4.06 8.78
CA GLY A 121 8.31 5.16 9.75
C GLY A 121 8.32 6.57 9.13
N GLN A 122 8.06 6.69 7.83
CA GLN A 122 8.02 8.00 7.14
C GLN A 122 6.70 8.73 7.38
N GLU A 123 5.60 8.01 7.54
CA GLU A 123 4.31 8.59 7.95
C GLU A 123 4.04 8.28 9.43
N PRO A 124 3.88 9.31 10.29
CA PRO A 124 3.55 9.09 11.70
C PRO A 124 2.17 8.44 11.85
N PRO A 125 1.98 7.58 12.86
CA PRO A 125 0.68 6.97 13.14
C PRO A 125 -0.36 8.05 13.45
N VAL A 126 -1.61 7.77 13.09
CA VAL A 126 -2.72 8.67 13.41
C VAL A 126 -3.07 8.46 14.89
N PRO A 127 -3.18 9.53 15.71
CA PRO A 127 -3.69 9.41 17.07
C PRO A 127 -5.05 8.70 17.11
N GLY A 128 -5.23 7.74 18.02
CA GLY A 128 -6.43 6.88 18.04
C GLY A 128 -7.76 7.64 18.18
N TRP A 129 -7.76 8.81 18.86
CA TRP A 129 -8.95 9.66 18.97
C TRP A 129 -9.33 10.33 17.64
N LEU A 130 -8.35 10.63 16.77
CA LEU A 130 -8.63 11.15 15.42
C LEU A 130 -9.18 10.06 14.51
N GLU A 131 -8.69 8.84 14.64
CA GLU A 131 -9.23 7.68 13.93
C GLU A 131 -10.67 7.37 14.37
N TYR A 132 -10.97 7.42 15.67
CA TYR A 132 -12.33 7.27 16.19
C TYR A 132 -13.30 8.31 15.63
N LEU A 133 -12.84 9.55 15.42
CA LEU A 133 -13.63 10.62 14.83
C LEU A 133 -13.66 10.60 13.28
N ALA A 134 -13.06 9.59 12.64
CA ALA A 134 -12.87 9.52 11.18
C ALA A 134 -12.12 10.74 10.59
N LEU A 135 -11.25 11.38 11.37
CA LEU A 135 -10.45 12.56 11.02
C LEU A 135 -9.03 12.24 10.55
N GLU A 136 -8.74 10.99 10.20
CA GLU A 136 -7.43 10.58 9.66
C GLU A 136 -7.01 11.38 8.42
N TRP A 137 -7.97 11.79 7.59
CA TRP A 137 -7.70 12.61 6.41
C TRP A 137 -7.14 13.98 6.80
N LEU A 138 -7.61 14.56 7.91
CA LEU A 138 -7.14 15.84 8.43
C LEU A 138 -5.72 15.69 8.99
N TRP A 139 -5.47 14.61 9.74
CA TRP A 139 -4.11 14.28 10.19
C TRP A 139 -3.14 14.18 9.02
N ARG A 140 -3.50 13.42 7.98
CA ARG A 140 -2.66 13.26 6.78
C ARG A 140 -2.45 14.58 6.03
N LEU A 141 -3.43 15.49 6.05
CA LEU A 141 -3.29 16.83 5.47
C LEU A 141 -2.32 17.70 6.28
N VAL A 142 -2.35 17.61 7.61
CA VAL A 142 -1.41 18.34 8.48
C VAL A 142 0.01 17.81 8.31
N VAL A 143 0.17 16.49 8.19
CA VAL A 143 1.48 15.82 8.02
C VAL A 143 2.07 16.08 6.62
N ASP A 144 1.27 16.00 5.56
CA ASP A 144 1.69 16.21 4.17
C ASP A 144 0.75 17.20 3.45
N PRO A 145 0.84 18.50 3.76
CA PRO A 145 -0.07 19.49 3.21
C PRO A 145 0.09 19.61 1.69
N LEU A 146 1.32 19.62 1.18
CA LEU A 146 1.62 19.79 -0.25
C LEU A 146 1.24 18.56 -1.08
N GLY A 147 1.39 17.35 -0.56
CA GLY A 147 1.02 16.13 -1.26
C GLY A 147 -0.48 15.82 -1.23
N LYS A 148 -1.22 16.28 -0.19
CA LYS A 148 -2.63 15.90 0.00
C LYS A 148 -3.66 17.02 -0.26
N TRP A 149 -3.29 18.31 -0.26
CA TRP A 149 -4.25 19.42 -0.38
C TRP A 149 -5.17 19.31 -1.60
N ARG A 150 -4.62 18.96 -2.78
CA ARG A 150 -5.42 18.88 -4.02
C ARG A 150 -6.49 17.80 -3.91
N ARG A 151 -6.18 16.69 -3.25
CA ARG A 151 -7.14 15.61 -3.01
C ARG A 151 -8.24 16.05 -2.04
N TYR A 152 -7.88 16.68 -0.93
CA TYR A 152 -8.83 16.94 0.15
C TYR A 152 -9.59 18.26 0.03
N LEU A 153 -8.96 19.33 -0.44
CA LEU A 153 -9.58 20.65 -0.56
C LEU A 153 -10.27 20.86 -1.91
N VAL A 154 -9.87 20.15 -2.97
CA VAL A 154 -10.50 20.26 -4.30
C VAL A 154 -11.26 18.99 -4.64
N GLY A 155 -10.64 17.82 -4.48
CA GLY A 155 -11.23 16.53 -4.83
C GLY A 155 -12.48 16.19 -4.01
N ASN A 156 -12.43 16.30 -2.68
CA ASN A 156 -13.57 15.95 -1.83
C ASN A 156 -14.80 16.85 -2.08
N PRO A 157 -14.70 18.20 -2.14
CA PRO A 157 -15.86 19.04 -2.46
C PRO A 157 -16.42 18.77 -3.86
N LEU A 158 -15.55 18.55 -4.85
CA LEU A 158 -15.98 18.21 -6.21
C LEU A 158 -16.71 16.86 -6.26
N PHE A 159 -16.25 15.87 -5.51
CA PHE A 159 -16.92 14.58 -5.36
C PHE A 159 -18.30 14.75 -4.73
N LEU A 160 -18.40 15.48 -3.61
CA LEU A 160 -19.67 15.76 -2.96
C LEU A 160 -20.64 16.49 -3.89
N TYR A 161 -20.18 17.52 -4.60
CA TYR A 161 -20.98 18.22 -5.60
C TYR A 161 -21.51 17.27 -6.69
N ARG A 162 -20.63 16.42 -7.25
CA ARG A 162 -21.02 15.43 -8.27
C ARG A 162 -22.04 14.42 -7.72
N LEU A 163 -21.85 13.97 -6.49
CA LEU A 163 -22.78 13.06 -5.80
C LEU A 163 -24.14 13.71 -5.59
N PHE A 164 -24.18 14.92 -5.03
CA PHE A 164 -25.41 15.68 -4.81
C PHE A 164 -26.14 15.96 -6.11
N ARG A 165 -25.42 16.37 -7.16
CA ARG A 165 -26.00 16.56 -8.49
C ARG A 165 -26.64 15.28 -8.99
N ARG A 166 -25.95 14.14 -8.85
CA ARG A 166 -26.44 12.81 -9.27
C ARG A 166 -27.73 12.42 -8.55
N LEU A 167 -27.78 12.61 -7.23
CA LEU A 167 -28.95 12.31 -6.40
C LEU A 167 -30.16 13.18 -6.78
N LEU A 168 -29.95 14.44 -7.12
CA LEU A 168 -31.01 15.36 -7.53
C LEU A 168 -31.52 15.13 -8.96
N THR A 169 -30.67 14.67 -9.88
CA THR A 169 -31.02 14.48 -11.30
C THR A 169 -31.45 13.06 -11.67
N GLY A 170 -31.37 12.09 -10.76
CA GLY A 170 -31.81 10.70 -11.00
C GLY A 170 -31.03 9.93 -12.08
N LYS A 171 -29.90 10.49 -12.58
CA LYS A 171 -28.95 9.88 -13.52
C LYS A 171 -27.58 9.85 -12.86
#